data_AF-B5VWR3-F1
#
_entry.id   AF-B5VWR3-F1
#
_cell.length_a   1.000
_cell.length_b   1.000
_cell.length_c   1.000
_cell.angle_alpha   90.00
_cell.angle_beta   90.00
_cell.angle_gamma   90.00
#
_symmetry.space_group_name_H-M   'P 1'
#
loop_
_entity.id
_entity.type
_entity.pdbx_description
1 polymer ?
#
loop_
_entity_poly.entity_id
_entity_poly.type
_entity_poly.pdbx_seq_one_letter_code
_entity_poly.pdbx_strand_id
1 'polypeptide(L)'
;MDYKTARSFLIDQGMALEIQNNPDAFLIRLKEGKPPVPGQVTSILLAIKLVYDSLKETDNFDRPLVLALYQLAMESHQQLILKSKQGVEWPPLLQEDLNRISLGVKSIFSGQWY
;
A
#
# COMPACT_ATOMS: atom_id res chain seq x y z
N MET A 1 0.19 16.58 3.43
CA MET A 1 1.12 15.83 2.56
C MET A 1 0.89 16.33 1.14
N ASP A 2 1.93 16.73 0.42
CA ASP A 2 1.83 17.10 -1.00
C ASP A 2 2.00 15.87 -1.90
N TYR A 3 1.77 16.02 -3.21
CA TYR A 3 1.92 14.93 -4.19
C TYR A 3 3.32 14.29 -4.13
N LYS A 4 4.38 15.10 -4.08
CA LYS A 4 5.76 14.59 -4.08
C LYS A 4 6.04 13.73 -2.86
N THR A 5 5.57 14.16 -1.69
CA THR A 5 5.68 13.46 -0.42
C THR A 5 4.84 12.19 -0.43
N ALA A 6 3.60 12.23 -0.93
CA ALA A 6 2.73 11.07 -1.06
C ALA A 6 3.33 10.01 -1.99
N ARG A 7 3.83 10.45 -3.15
CA ARG A 7 4.50 9.59 -4.12
C ARG A 7 5.72 8.91 -3.53
N SER A 8 6.64 9.67 -2.93
CA SER A 8 7.83 9.11 -2.28
C SER A 8 7.46 8.14 -1.17
N PHE A 9 6.48 8.50 -0.34
CA PHE A 9 5.99 7.63 0.73
C PHE A 9 5.43 6.30 0.20
N LEU A 10 4.62 6.31 -0.86
CA LEU A 10 4.10 5.07 -1.44
C LEU A 10 5.22 4.20 -2.04
N ILE A 11 6.21 4.82 -2.67
CA ILE A 11 7.39 4.10 -3.17
C ILE A 11 8.15 3.44 -2.03
N ASP A 12 8.41 4.18 -0.95
CA ASP A 12 9.11 3.66 0.22
C ASP A 12 8.35 2.51 0.91
N GLN A 13 7.02 2.60 0.99
CA GLN A 13 6.19 1.54 1.57
C GLN A 13 6.05 0.31 0.65
N GLY A 14 5.92 0.52 -0.66
CA GLY A 14 5.72 -0.56 -1.63
C GLY A 14 6.99 -1.34 -1.94
N MET A 15 8.13 -0.64 -2.01
CA MET A 15 9.45 -1.25 -2.26
C MET A 15 10.16 -1.71 -0.97
N ALA A 16 9.45 -1.71 0.16
CA ALA A 16 10.03 -2.03 1.46
C ALA A 16 10.63 -3.44 1.52
N LEU A 17 10.07 -4.40 0.79
CA LEU A 17 10.55 -5.79 0.79
C LEU A 17 11.89 -5.96 0.06
N GLU A 18 12.16 -5.14 -0.95
CA GLU A 18 13.39 -5.11 -1.72
C GLU A 18 14.47 -4.32 -1.00
N ILE A 19 14.11 -3.13 -0.49
CA ILE A 19 15.08 -2.19 0.08
C ILE A 19 15.47 -2.61 1.50
N GLN A 20 14.53 -3.18 2.27
CA GLN A 20 14.75 -3.64 3.65
C GLN A 20 15.40 -2.61 4.58
N ASN A 21 15.15 -1.32 4.33
CA ASN A 21 15.72 -0.22 5.10
C ASN A 21 14.94 0.11 6.39
N ASN A 22 13.65 -0.25 6.44
CA ASN A 22 12.78 0.11 7.54
C ASN A 22 12.00 -1.12 8.05
N PRO A 23 12.37 -1.69 9.21
CA PRO A 23 11.69 -2.87 9.76
C PRO A 23 10.22 -2.61 10.11
N ASP A 24 9.83 -1.35 10.31
CA ASP A 24 8.45 -0.96 10.59
C ASP A 24 7.65 -0.59 9.34
N ALA A 25 8.21 -0.78 8.14
CA ALA A 25 7.47 -0.60 6.90
C ALA A 25 6.33 -1.62 6.78
N PHE A 26 5.27 -1.19 6.10
CA PHE A 26 3.99 -1.90 6.08
C PHE A 26 4.14 -3.35 5.62
N LEU A 27 4.76 -3.56 4.46
CA LEU A 27 4.95 -4.90 3.89
C LEU A 27 5.92 -5.76 4.70
N ILE A 28 6.93 -5.16 5.34
CA ILE A 28 7.86 -5.90 6.20
C ILE A 28 7.12 -6.43 7.43
N ARG A 29 6.32 -5.60 8.11
CA ARG A 29 5.53 -6.03 9.27
C ARG A 29 4.55 -7.15 8.89
N LEU A 30 3.87 -7.03 7.76
CA LEU A 30 3.00 -8.11 7.26
C LEU A 30 3.78 -9.41 7.00
N LYS A 31 4.97 -9.31 6.38
CA LYS A 31 5.86 -10.46 6.16
C LYS A 31 6.37 -11.09 7.46
N GLU A 32 6.51 -10.31 8.51
CA GLU A 32 6.87 -10.80 9.86
C GLU A 32 5.67 -11.36 10.63
N GLY A 33 4.44 -11.25 10.11
CA GLY A 33 3.23 -11.63 10.84
C GLY A 33 2.87 -10.66 11.96
N LYS A 34 3.36 -9.42 11.90
CA LYS A 34 3.04 -8.35 12.84
C LYS A 34 1.98 -7.43 12.26
N PRO A 35 1.03 -6.94 13.07
CA PRO A 35 0.06 -5.98 12.60
C PRO A 35 0.75 -4.68 12.15
N PRO A 36 0.17 -3.94 11.17
CA PRO A 36 0.65 -2.62 10.79
C PRO A 36 0.77 -1.68 11.99
N VAL A 37 1.65 -0.69 11.90
CA VAL A 37 1.74 0.37 12.94
C VAL A 37 0.42 1.17 12.94
N PRO A 38 -0.13 1.54 14.12
CA PRO A 38 -1.31 2.38 14.18
C PRO A 38 -1.20 3.63 13.31
N GLY A 39 -2.19 3.85 12.44
CA GLY A 39 -2.23 4.97 11.49
C GLY A 39 -1.42 4.79 10.19
N GLN A 40 -0.67 3.69 10.04
CA GLN A 40 0.10 3.40 8.82
C GLN A 40 -0.81 3.15 7.61
N VAL A 41 -1.85 2.34 7.79
CA VAL A 41 -2.88 2.09 6.76
C VAL A 41 -3.55 3.41 6.35
N THR A 42 -3.97 4.23 7.33
CA THR A 42 -4.58 5.54 7.06
C THR A 42 -3.65 6.44 6.26
N SER A 43 -2.36 6.45 6.61
CA SER A 43 -1.34 7.22 5.88
C SER A 43 -1.17 6.73 4.43
N ILE A 44 -1.19 5.41 4.21
CA ILE A 44 -1.15 4.81 2.86
C ILE A 44 -2.39 5.21 2.05
N LEU A 45 -3.59 5.08 2.61
CA LEU A 45 -4.82 5.45 1.93
C LEU A 45 -4.88 6.94 1.59
N LEU A 46 -4.43 7.80 2.50
CA LEU A 46 -4.31 9.24 2.26
C LEU A 46 -3.33 9.53 1.12
N ALA A 47 -2.17 8.88 1.12
CA ALA A 47 -1.18 9.04 0.05
C ALA A 47 -1.72 8.56 -1.30
N ILE A 48 -2.44 7.43 -1.34
CA ILE A 48 -3.13 6.94 -2.53
C ILE A 48 -4.14 7.97 -3.04
N LYS A 49 -4.95 8.56 -2.15
CA LYS A 49 -5.93 9.59 -2.53
C LYS A 49 -5.25 10.82 -3.15
N LEU A 50 -4.17 11.31 -2.55
CA LEU A 50 -3.43 12.46 -3.07
C LEU A 50 -2.77 12.17 -4.42
N VAL A 51 -2.21 10.97 -4.60
CA VAL A 51 -1.63 10.54 -5.87
C VAL A 51 -2.73 10.41 -6.93
N TYR A 52 -3.89 9.84 -6.59
CA TYR A 52 -5.05 9.82 -7.49
C TYR A 52 -5.46 11.23 -7.92
N ASP A 53 -5.69 12.14 -6.98
CA ASP A 53 -6.16 13.50 -7.30
C ASP A 53 -5.16 14.27 -8.19
N SER A 54 -3.87 13.93 -8.09
CA SER A 54 -2.79 14.53 -8.88
C SER A 54 -2.61 13.88 -10.26
N LEU A 55 -2.95 12.60 -10.41
CA LEU A 55 -2.70 11.81 -11.63
C LEU A 55 -3.96 11.50 -12.44
N LYS A 56 -5.16 11.80 -11.94
CA LYS A 56 -6.43 11.47 -12.61
C LYS A 56 -6.59 12.05 -14.02
N GLU A 57 -5.87 13.13 -14.34
CA GLU A 57 -5.88 13.79 -15.66
C GLU A 57 -4.61 13.47 -16.49
N THR A 58 -3.77 12.53 -16.05
CA THR A 58 -2.49 12.22 -16.68
C THR A 58 -2.42 10.77 -17.15
N ASP A 59 -1.95 10.56 -18.38
CA ASP A 59 -1.80 9.21 -18.95
C ASP A 59 -0.43 8.58 -18.67
N ASN A 60 0.49 9.33 -18.06
CA ASN A 60 1.87 8.91 -17.83
C ASN A 60 2.14 8.63 -16.35
N PHE A 61 2.38 7.37 -16.03
CA PHE A 61 2.82 6.94 -14.70
C PHE A 61 4.32 6.63 -14.71
N ASP A 62 5.02 7.04 -13.65
CA ASP A 62 6.40 6.62 -13.49
C ASP A 62 6.48 5.15 -13.04
N ARG A 63 7.45 4.41 -13.59
CA ARG A 63 7.60 2.97 -13.34
C ARG A 63 7.80 2.62 -11.85
N PRO A 64 8.62 3.37 -11.07
CA PRO A 64 8.76 3.08 -9.64
C PRO A 64 7.45 3.15 -8.87
N LEU A 65 6.62 4.17 -9.12
CA LEU A 65 5.32 4.32 -8.49
C LEU A 65 4.37 3.19 -8.88
N VAL A 66 4.31 2.83 -10.17
CA VAL A 66 3.49 1.71 -10.65
C VAL A 66 3.87 0.41 -9.95
N LEU A 67 5.17 0.12 -9.86
CA LEU A 67 5.66 -1.08 -9.18
C LEU A 67 5.31 -1.07 -7.69
N ALA A 68 5.53 0.06 -7.01
CA ALA A 68 5.22 0.19 -5.59
C ALA A 68 3.72 0.03 -5.30
N LEU A 69 2.85 0.60 -6.14
CA LEU A 69 1.40 0.43 -6.04
C LEU A 69 0.97 -1.03 -6.26
N TYR A 70 1.56 -1.70 -7.26
CA TYR A 70 1.34 -3.12 -7.51
C TYR A 70 1.74 -3.96 -6.29
N GLN A 71 2.92 -3.71 -5.72
CA GLN A 71 3.41 -4.42 -4.54
C GLN A 71 2.52 -4.17 -3.33
N LEU A 72 2.13 -2.92 -3.06
CA LEU A 72 1.21 -2.60 -1.97
C LEU A 72 -0.12 -3.33 -2.10
N ALA A 73 -0.69 -3.42 -3.30
CA ALA A 73 -1.97 -4.10 -3.53
C ALA A 73 -1.85 -5.63 -3.52
N MET A 74 -0.77 -6.20 -4.07
CA MET A 74 -0.64 -7.65 -4.22
C MET A 74 0.05 -8.31 -3.04
N GLU A 75 1.21 -7.80 -2.63
CA GLU A 75 2.03 -8.41 -1.58
C GLU A 75 1.32 -8.35 -0.22
N SER A 76 0.61 -7.27 0.08
CA SER A 76 -0.11 -7.15 1.35
C SER A 76 -1.16 -8.26 1.55
N HIS A 77 -1.95 -8.56 0.51
CA HIS A 77 -2.92 -9.65 0.52
C HIS A 77 -2.24 -11.02 0.58
N GLN A 78 -1.16 -11.21 -0.17
CA GLN A 78 -0.41 -12.47 -0.14
C GLN A 78 0.15 -12.75 1.27
N GLN A 79 0.75 -11.76 1.92
CA GLN A 79 1.27 -11.90 3.28
C GLN A 79 0.14 -12.18 4.28
N LEU A 80 -0.99 -11.49 4.18
CA LEU A 80 -2.15 -11.74 5.03
C LEU A 80 -2.59 -13.22 4.94
N ILE A 81 -2.78 -13.73 3.73
CA ILE A 81 -3.22 -15.12 3.49
C ILE A 81 -2.16 -16.11 3.98
N LEU A 82 -0.89 -15.89 3.62
CA LEU A 82 0.21 -16.79 3.99
C LEU A 82 0.36 -16.91 5.51
N LYS A 83 0.28 -15.79 6.22
CA LYS A 83 0.40 -15.77 7.68
C LYS A 83 -0.85 -16.25 8.39
N SER A 84 -2.04 -16.01 7.84
CA SER A 84 -3.27 -16.62 8.35
C SER A 84 -3.17 -18.15 8.33
N LYS A 85 -2.62 -18.72 7.24
CA LYS A 85 -2.35 -20.16 7.16
C LYS A 85 -1.29 -20.67 8.14
N GLN A 86 -0.43 -19.78 8.65
CA GLN A 86 0.57 -20.07 9.68
C GLN A 86 0.03 -19.84 11.11
N GLY A 87 -1.25 -19.50 11.27
CA GLY A 87 -1.87 -19.29 12.58
C GLY A 87 -1.68 -17.88 13.16
N VAL A 88 -1.26 -16.90 12.35
CA VAL A 88 -1.19 -15.50 12.80
C VAL A 88 -2.60 -14.93 12.87
N GLU A 89 -2.96 -14.38 14.03
CA GLU A 89 -4.19 -13.63 14.21
C GLU A 89 -4.01 -12.17 13.75
N TRP A 90 -4.82 -11.77 12.79
CA TRP A 90 -4.81 -10.43 12.23
C TRP A 90 -5.87 -9.53 12.90
N PRO A 91 -5.65 -8.20 12.92
CA PRO A 91 -6.69 -7.26 13.29
C PRO A 91 -7.95 -7.47 12.44
N PRO A 92 -9.16 -7.39 13.02
CA PRO A 92 -10.40 -7.77 12.34
C PRO A 92 -10.71 -6.93 11.09
N LEU A 93 -10.23 -5.68 11.05
CA LEU A 93 -10.44 -4.76 9.93
C LEU A 93 -9.32 -4.83 8.87
N LEU A 94 -8.25 -5.57 9.12
CA LEU A 94 -7.08 -5.54 8.23
C LEU A 94 -7.44 -6.00 6.82
N GLN A 95 -8.25 -7.05 6.66
CA GLN A 95 -8.69 -7.50 5.33
C GLN A 95 -9.45 -6.41 4.57
N GLU A 96 -10.32 -5.67 5.25
CA GLU A 96 -11.08 -4.59 4.62
C GLU A 96 -10.18 -3.40 4.28
N ASP A 97 -9.23 -3.07 5.15
CA ASP A 97 -8.22 -2.07 4.90
C ASP A 97 -7.34 -2.42 3.68
N LEU A 98 -6.93 -3.68 3.53
CA LEU A 98 -6.21 -4.15 2.35
C LEU A 98 -7.08 -4.07 1.08
N ASN A 99 -8.38 -4.34 1.19
CA ASN A 99 -9.30 -4.15 0.06
C ASN A 99 -9.39 -2.67 -0.35
N ARG A 100 -9.46 -1.76 0.62
CA ARG A 100 -9.47 -0.30 0.37
C ARG A 100 -8.18 0.16 -0.30
N ILE A 101 -7.03 -0.38 0.10
CA ILE A 101 -5.75 -0.11 -0.58
C ILE A 101 -5.85 -0.55 -2.05
N SER A 102 -6.26 -1.79 -2.32
CA SER A 102 -6.39 -2.30 -3.70
C SER A 102 -7.39 -1.50 -4.54
N LEU A 103 -8.51 -1.07 -3.97
CA LEU A 103 -9.49 -0.20 -4.64
C LEU A 103 -8.92 1.20 -4.92
N GLY A 104 -8.17 1.77 -4.00
CA GLY A 104 -7.50 3.05 -4.21
C GLY A 104 -6.42 2.96 -5.30
N VAL A 105 -5.63 1.87 -5.34
CA VAL A 105 -4.69 1.61 -6.44
C VAL A 105 -5.42 1.47 -7.78
N LYS A 106 -6.53 0.70 -7.82
CA LYS A 106 -7.39 0.62 -9.01
C LYS A 106 -7.91 1.99 -9.43
N SER A 107 -8.20 2.87 -8.48
CA SER A 107 -8.70 4.21 -8.75
C SER A 107 -7.66 5.06 -9.49
N ILE A 108 -6.38 4.96 -9.09
CA ILE A 108 -5.26 5.63 -9.77
C ILE A 108 -5.19 5.20 -11.25
N PHE A 109 -5.25 3.89 -11.52
CA PHE A 109 -5.09 3.39 -12.89
C PHE A 109 -6.33 3.55 -13.78
N SER A 110 -7.52 3.66 -13.20
CA SER A 110 -8.77 3.78 -13.95
C SER A 110 -9.26 5.22 -14.11
N GLY A 111 -8.70 6.17 -13.35
CA GLY A 111 -9.21 7.54 -13.26
C GLY A 111 -10.53 7.67 -12.49
N GLN A 112 -11.14 6.58 -12.05
CA GLN A 112 -12.40 6.56 -11.30
C GLN A 112 -12.15 6.28 -9.82
N TRP A 113 -12.70 7.10 -8.92
CA TRP A 113 -12.59 6.86 -7.48
C TRP A 113 -13.62 5.81 -7.01
N TYR A 114 -13.15 4.75 -6.32
CA TYR A 114 -13.96 3.66 -5.75
C TYR A 114 -14.04 3.71 -4.22
#